data_AF-A0A3D3VWX8-F1
#
_entry.id   AF-A0A3D3VWX8-F1
#
_cell.length_a   1.000
_cell.length_b   1.000
_cell.length_c   1.000
_cell.angle_alpha   90.00
_cell.angle_beta   90.00
_cell.angle_gamma   90.00
#
_symmetry.space_group_name_H-M   'P 1'
#
loop_
_entity.id
_entity.type
_entity.pdbx_description
1 polymer ?
#
loop_
_entity_poly.entity_id
_entity_poly.type
_entity_poly.pdbx_seq_one_letter_code
_entity_poly.pdbx_strand_id
1 'polypeptide(L)'
;VLSIRHKDRKKDEVAMRVRIEDRRTGMIIWREFRTKLNSDGRAEIVVDNLNPNTTYALRADVRKITLNRFSRNSDTVMVTTSGQAVQQQEAQ
;
A
#
# COMPACT_ATOMS: atom_id res chain seq x y z
N VAL A 1 -2.07 -5.65 4.99
CA VAL A 1 -0.87 -5.51 4.12
C VAL A 1 -1.34 -5.54 2.67
N LEU A 2 -0.83 -4.65 1.81
CA LEU A 2 -1.14 -4.66 0.37
C LEU A 2 0.00 -5.33 -0.41
N SER A 3 -0.31 -6.38 -1.16
CA SER A 3 0.65 -7.07 -2.02
C SER A 3 0.62 -6.50 -3.44
N ILE A 4 1.78 -6.08 -3.93
CA ILE A 4 1.94 -5.51 -5.27
C ILE A 4 2.81 -6.43 -6.10
N ARG A 5 2.52 -6.60 -7.39
CA ARG A 5 3.32 -7.44 -8.30
C ARG A 5 3.62 -6.70 -9.61
N HIS A 6 4.90 -6.61 -9.96
CA HIS A 6 5.35 -6.09 -11.25
C HIS A 6 6.27 -7.12 -11.93
N LYS A 7 5.75 -7.82 -12.94
CA LYS A 7 6.43 -8.98 -13.57
C LYS A 7 7.79 -8.62 -14.20
N ASP A 8 7.92 -7.39 -14.72
CA ASP A 8 9.12 -6.98 -15.47
C ASP A 8 10.16 -6.20 -14.65
N ARG A 9 9.98 -6.07 -13.32
CA ARG A 9 10.77 -5.13 -12.49
C ARG A 9 11.27 -5.75 -11.18
N LYS A 10 11.86 -6.94 -11.30
CA LYS A 10 12.49 -7.64 -10.18
C LYS A 10 13.70 -6.86 -9.70
N LYS A 11 13.85 -6.65 -8.38
CA LYS A 11 14.99 -5.95 -7.74
C LYS A 11 15.11 -4.44 -8.01
N ASP A 12 14.16 -3.83 -8.73
CA ASP A 12 14.18 -2.39 -9.02
C ASP A 12 13.63 -1.57 -7.83
N GLU A 13 14.19 -0.37 -7.63
CA GLU A 13 13.60 0.63 -6.77
C GLU A 13 12.46 1.36 -7.51
N VAL A 14 11.30 1.45 -6.85
CA VAL A 14 10.09 2.01 -7.42
C VAL A 14 9.46 3.01 -6.46
N ALA A 15 8.77 3.99 -7.02
CA ALA A 15 7.87 4.84 -6.26
C ALA A 15 6.44 4.32 -6.44
N MET A 16 5.74 4.12 -5.34
CA MET A 16 4.39 3.59 -5.32
C MET A 16 3.46 4.60 -4.68
N ARG A 17 2.36 4.87 -5.34
CA ARG A 17 1.33 5.77 -4.85
C ARG A 17 0.11 4.95 -4.50
N VAL A 18 -0.22 4.92 -3.21
CA VAL A 18 -1.37 4.19 -2.67
C VAL A 18 -2.52 5.16 -2.47
N ARG A 19 -3.63 4.90 -3.16
CA ARG A 19 -4.94 5.49 -2.92
C ARG A 19 -5.61 4.74 -1.78
N ILE A 20 -6.05 5.49 -0.78
CA ILE A 20 -6.79 4.96 0.37
C ILE A 20 -8.12 5.72 0.42
N GLU A 21 -9.21 5.03 0.16
CA GLU A 21 -10.56 5.60 0.21
C GLU A 21 -11.31 5.04 1.41
N ASP A 22 -11.72 5.91 2.33
CA ASP A 22 -12.67 5.58 3.39
C ASP A 22 -14.06 5.37 2.77
N ARG A 23 -14.59 4.16 2.87
CA ARG A 23 -15.87 3.79 2.25
C ARG A 23 -17.08 4.32 2.99
N ARG A 24 -16.91 4.77 4.24
CA ARG A 24 -17.97 5.40 5.04
C ARG A 24 -18.12 6.87 4.68
N THR A 25 -17.01 7.59 4.54
CA THR A 25 -17.02 9.05 4.30
C THR A 25 -16.81 9.45 2.85
N GLY A 26 -16.30 8.54 2.01
CA GLY A 26 -15.82 8.85 0.67
C GLY A 26 -14.49 9.62 0.64
N MET A 27 -13.87 9.86 1.80
CA MET A 27 -12.61 10.60 1.90
C MET A 27 -11.49 9.80 1.22
N ILE A 28 -10.73 10.48 0.36
CA ILE A 28 -9.60 9.89 -0.36
C ILE A 28 -8.31 10.55 0.12
N ILE A 29 -7.38 9.73 0.59
CA ILE A 29 -6.01 10.15 0.88
C ILE A 29 -5.05 9.40 -0.05
N TRP A 30 -3.97 10.09 -0.43
CA TRP A 30 -2.90 9.52 -1.22
C TRP A 30 -1.63 9.46 -0.38
N ARG A 31 -0.99 8.31 -0.34
CA ARG A 31 0.33 8.15 0.29
C ARG A 31 1.34 7.63 -0.73
N GLU A 32 2.53 8.19 -0.72
CA GLU A 32 3.63 7.75 -1.57
C GLU A 32 4.67 7.00 -0.74
N PHE A 33 5.16 5.90 -1.29
CA PHE A 33 6.17 5.05 -0.69
C PHE A 33 7.29 4.80 -1.71
N ARG A 34 8.54 4.85 -1.27
CA ARG A 34 9.66 4.31 -2.04
C ARG A 34 9.99 2.95 -1.49
N THR A 35 10.07 1.95 -2.36
CA THR A 35 10.41 0.59 -1.95
C THR A 35 11.17 -0.12 -3.05
N LYS A 36 11.92 -1.14 -2.68
CA LYS A 36 12.61 -2.03 -3.60
C LYS A 36 11.78 -3.28 -3.79
N LEU A 37 11.46 -3.61 -5.04
CA LEU A 37 10.77 -4.85 -5.35
C LEU A 37 11.71 -6.05 -5.10
N ASN A 38 11.17 -7.16 -4.61
CA ASN A 38 11.94 -8.38 -4.40
C ASN A 38 12.30 -9.09 -5.74
N SER A 39 12.95 -10.24 -5.66
CA SER A 39 13.33 -11.06 -6.84
C SER A 39 12.15 -11.56 -7.68
N ASP A 40 10.94 -11.49 -7.13
CA ASP A 40 9.69 -11.84 -7.83
C ASP A 40 8.91 -10.62 -8.30
N GLY A 41 9.48 -9.42 -8.13
CA GLY A 41 8.85 -8.17 -8.48
C GLY A 41 7.72 -7.78 -7.52
N ARG A 42 7.78 -8.26 -6.27
CA ARG A 42 6.77 -7.99 -5.23
C ARG A 42 7.28 -7.03 -4.17
N ALA A 43 6.37 -6.24 -3.62
CA ALA A 43 6.59 -5.48 -2.39
C ALA A 43 5.34 -5.53 -1.52
N GLU A 44 5.57 -5.42 -0.22
CA GLU A 44 4.54 -5.29 0.80
C GLU A 44 4.55 -3.87 1.34
N ILE A 45 3.37 -3.28 1.45
CA ILE A 45 3.20 -1.97 2.06
C ILE A 45 2.28 -2.08 3.26
N VAL A 46 2.76 -1.47 4.35
CA VAL A 46 2.02 -1.23 5.56
C VAL A 46 1.47 0.20 5.49
N VAL A 47 0.14 0.32 5.62
CA VAL A 47 -0.54 1.61 5.75
C VAL A 47 -1.04 1.68 7.20
N ASP A 48 -0.51 2.64 7.94
CA ASP A 48 -0.78 2.86 9.36
C ASP A 48 -1.64 4.10 9.60
N ASN A 49 -1.98 4.37 10.86
CA ASN A 49 -2.76 5.55 11.28
C ASN A 49 -4.09 5.69 10.52
N LEU A 50 -4.72 4.57 10.21
CA LEU A 50 -6.08 4.52 9.69
C LEU A 50 -7.06 4.43 10.86
N ASN A 51 -8.25 5.00 10.68
CA ASN A 51 -9.26 4.93 11.72
C ASN A 51 -9.60 3.47 12.00
N PRO A 52 -9.73 3.07 13.28
CA PRO A 52 -10.13 1.72 13.62
C PRO A 52 -11.56 1.42 13.14
N ASN A 53 -11.87 0.13 12.96
CA ASN A 53 -13.20 -0.36 12.57
C ASN A 53 -13.77 0.32 11.32
N THR A 54 -12.89 0.70 10.39
CA THR A 54 -13.26 1.41 9.16
C THR A 54 -12.86 0.56 7.95
N THR A 55 -13.76 0.46 6.99
CA THR A 55 -13.50 -0.22 5.72
C THR A 55 -12.91 0.75 4.71
N TYR A 56 -11.76 0.37 4.16
CA TYR A 56 -11.04 1.13 3.16
C TYR A 56 -10.95 0.37 1.85
N ALA A 57 -11.08 1.09 0.73
CA ALA A 57 -10.65 0.62 -0.58
C ALA A 57 -9.23 1.11 -0.85
N LEU A 58 -8.30 0.16 -0.93
CA LEU A 58 -6.89 0.42 -1.19
C LEU A 58 -6.57 0.10 -2.64
N ARG A 59 -5.78 0.96 -3.27
CA ARG A 59 -5.25 0.71 -4.62
C ARG A 59 -3.86 1.30 -4.74
N ALA A 60 -2.90 0.55 -5.25
CA ALA A 60 -1.56 1.03 -5.54
C ALA A 60 -1.31 1.19 -7.04
N ASP A 61 -0.77 2.33 -7.41
CA ASP A 61 -0.16 2.57 -8.72
C ASP A 61 1.36 2.64 -8.53
N VAL A 62 2.13 2.10 -9.49
CA VAL A 62 3.59 1.99 -9.39
C VAL A 62 4.25 2.75 -10.55
N ARG A 63 5.27 3.54 -10.25
CA ARG A 63 6.16 4.16 -11.25
C ARG A 63 7.62 3.76 -11.03
N LYS A 64 8.41 3.75 -12.10
CA LYS A 64 9.87 3.76 -11.94
C LYS A 64 10.29 5.11 -11.39
N ILE A 65 11.33 5.16 -10.57
CA ILE A 65 11.91 6.42 -10.11
C ILE A 65 12.45 7.24 -11.30
N THR A 66 12.95 6.57 -12.33
CA THR A 66 13.49 7.18 -13.56
C THR A 66 12.43 7.56 -14.60
N LEU A 67 11.14 7.26 -14.36
CA LEU A 67 10.05 7.57 -15.30
C LEU A 67 9.04 8.53 -14.67
N ASN A 68 8.55 9.47 -15.47
CA ASN A 68 7.59 10.49 -15.02
C ASN A 68 6.11 10.03 -14.98
N ARG A 69 5.78 8.80 -15.38
CA ARG A 69 4.37 8.32 -15.45
C ARG A 69 4.12 7.11 -14.57
N PHE A 70 2.99 7.11 -13.86
CA PHE A 70 2.49 5.98 -13.07
C PHE A 70 1.75 4.97 -13.95
N SER A 71 2.01 3.68 -13.72
CA SER A 71 1.24 2.59 -14.32
C SER A 71 0.46 1.87 -13.23
N ARG A 72 -0.82 1.58 -13.50
CA ARG A 72 -1.67 0.82 -12.59
C ARG A 72 -1.12 -0.60 -12.47
N ASN A 73 -0.80 -1.04 -11.25
CA ASN A 73 -0.12 -2.32 -11.02
C ASN A 73 -0.72 -3.13 -9.87
N SER A 74 -1.87 -2.72 -9.34
CA SER A 74 -2.63 -3.54 -8.38
C SER A 74 -4.13 -3.40 -8.61
N ASP A 75 -4.83 -4.47 -8.27
CA ASP A 75 -6.29 -4.47 -8.12
C ASP A 75 -6.69 -3.67 -6.89
N THR A 76 -7.95 -3.23 -6.86
CA THR A 76 -8.50 -2.62 -5.65
C THR A 76 -8.69 -3.70 -4.60
N VAL A 77 -8.09 -3.52 -3.43
CA VAL A 77 -8.24 -4.41 -2.28
C VAL A 77 -9.08 -3.74 -1.22
N MET A 78 -10.08 -4.44 -0.71
CA MET A 78 -10.90 -3.99 0.40
C MET A 78 -10.29 -4.47 1.71
N VAL A 79 -10.10 -3.56 2.66
CA VAL A 79 -9.51 -3.89 3.96
C VAL A 79 -10.31 -3.21 5.05
N THR A 80 -10.69 -3.96 6.08
CA THR A 80 -11.29 -3.41 7.29
C THR A 80 -10.23 -3.38 8.37
N THR A 81 -9.98 -2.21 8.95
CA THR A 81 -9.08 -2.08 10.09
C THR A 81 -9.75 -2.72 11.31
N SER A 82 -9.11 -3.74 11.88
CA SER A 82 -9.50 -4.22 13.20
C SER A 82 -9.09 -3.15 14.22
N GLY A 83 -10.02 -2.66 15.03
CA GLY A 83 -9.74 -1.65 16.06
C GLY A 83 -8.86 -2.12 17.23
N GLN A 84 -8.10 -3.20 17.07
CA GLN A 84 -7.10 -3.62 18.03
C GLN A 84 -5.86 -2.73 17.85
N ALA A 85 -5.71 -1.77 18.78
CA ALA A 85 -4.42 -1.15 19.03
C ALA A 85 -3.38 -2.26 19.15
N VAL A 86 -2.32 -2.20 18.34
CA VAL A 86 -1.16 -3.08 18.49
C VAL A 86 -0.53 -2.73 19.83
N GLN A 87 -0.96 -3.41 20.90
CA GLN A 87 -0.20 -3.44 22.14
C GLN A 87 1.08 -4.18 21.80
N GLN A 88 2.16 -3.40 21.63
CA GLN A 88 3.51 -3.94 21.61
C GLN A 88 3.68 -4.70 22.92
N GLN A 89 3.78 -6.02 22.84
CA GLN A 89 4.18 -6.83 23.98
C GLN A 89 5.66 -6.51 24.24
N GLU A 90 5.92 -5.67 25.24
CA GLU A 90 7.23 -5.62 25.88
C GLU A 90 7.44 -6.97 26.57
N ALA A 91 8.39 -7.75 26.04
CA ALA A 91 8.89 -8.93 26.73
C ALA A 91 9.69 -8.46 27.95
N GLN A 92 9.24 -8.87 29.13
CA GLN A 92 9.94 -8.71 30.41
C GLN A 92 11.12 -9.67 30.52
#